data_AF-A0A8S0Q2U3-F1
#
_entry.id   AF-A0A8S0Q2U3-F1
#
_cell.length_a   1.000
_cell.length_b   1.000
_cell.length_c   1.000
_cell.angle_alpha   90.00
_cell.angle_beta   90.00
_cell.angle_gamma   90.00
#
_symmetry.space_group_name_H-M   'P 1'
#
loop_
_entity.id
_entity.type
_entity.pdbx_description
1 polymer ?
#
loop_
_entity_poly.entity_id
_entity_poly.type
_entity_poly.pdbx_seq_one_letter_code
_entity_poly.pdbx_strand_id
1 'polypeptide(L)'
;MLMASKLTPTLITWLILPSCLLIFLYSMLLTLYTAPRSHSSNSKNQILAPPKCNLLKGHWVFDPNHKPMYNSTCPFHRNSWNCIKNQRENMSRINSWKWVPEQCDLNRVDPVRFLGLMRNRNIGFVGDSLNENFLVSFLCVLRVADAGAKKWKRKGAWSGAYFPKFNVTVAYHRAVLLAKYEWRSQQLLLSDKDGVKGTFRVDTDIPADDWANIADFYDVLVFNTGHWWHYDKFPKEMSLVFFEGGKPIHPPLEMLDGFKVVLENMVAHIEKVFPKRMLKFWRLQSPRHFHGGDWNQNGSCLFDKPLEELQ
;
A
#
# COMPACT_ATOMS: atom_id res chain seq x y z
N MET A 1 71.17 34.69 27.98
CA MET A 1 70.11 35.68 28.26
C MET A 1 69.41 36.03 26.95
N LEU A 2 68.21 35.52 26.73
CA LEU A 2 67.29 35.95 25.68
C LEU A 2 65.94 36.19 26.38
N MET A 3 65.57 37.46 26.53
CA MET A 3 64.29 37.85 27.11
C MET A 3 63.17 37.58 26.11
N ALA A 4 62.25 36.69 26.46
CA ALA A 4 61.00 36.53 25.72
C ALA A 4 60.09 37.74 26.00
N SER A 5 59.80 38.53 24.96
CA SER A 5 58.88 39.66 25.06
C SER A 5 57.45 39.13 25.24
N LYS A 6 56.85 39.38 26.41
CA LYS A 6 55.44 39.10 26.65
C LYS A 6 54.59 40.03 25.77
N LEU A 7 53.87 39.47 24.80
CA LEU A 7 52.83 40.19 24.07
C LEU A 7 51.78 40.70 25.06
N THR A 8 51.59 42.01 25.11
CA THR A 8 50.61 42.64 25.98
C THR A 8 49.19 42.37 25.48
N PRO A 9 48.21 42.16 26.38
CA PRO A 9 46.83 41.82 26.02
C PRO A 9 46.14 42.86 25.12
N THR A 10 46.65 44.09 25.10
CA THR A 10 46.23 45.14 24.16
C THR A 10 46.60 44.83 22.71
N LEU A 11 47.76 44.23 22.44
CA LEU A 11 48.15 43.92 21.05
C LEU A 11 47.26 42.81 20.45
N ILE A 12 46.82 41.88 21.30
CA ILE A 12 45.95 40.76 20.92
C ILE A 12 44.55 41.26 20.57
N THR A 13 43.98 42.19 21.36
CA THR A 13 42.68 42.79 21.05
C THR A 13 42.69 43.65 19.79
N TRP A 14 43.81 44.35 19.53
CA TRP A 14 44.00 45.13 18.31
C TRP A 14 44.15 44.29 17.03
N LEU A 15 44.52 43.01 17.12
CA LEU A 15 44.63 42.11 15.97
C LEU A 15 43.34 41.31 15.72
N ILE A 16 42.61 40.94 16.79
CA ILE A 16 41.40 40.12 16.67
C ILE A 16 40.24 40.92 16.08
N LEU A 17 39.99 42.14 16.57
CA LEU A 17 38.87 42.96 16.10
C LEU A 17 38.89 43.25 14.58
N PRO A 18 40.00 43.68 13.96
CA PRO A 18 40.03 43.89 12.52
C PRO A 18 39.93 42.59 11.72
N SER A 19 40.46 41.47 12.23
CA SER A 19 40.31 40.16 11.57
C SER A 19 38.85 39.70 11.53
N CYS A 20 38.10 39.88 12.63
CA CYS A 20 36.67 39.56 12.69
C CYS A 20 35.85 40.47 11.75
N LEU A 21 36.19 41.77 11.68
CA LEU A 21 35.54 42.71 10.77
C LEU A 21 35.79 42.35 9.29
N LEU A 22 37.02 41.96 8.94
CA LEU A 22 37.38 41.49 7.60
C LEU A 22 36.62 40.22 7.20
N ILE A 23 36.49 39.24 8.11
CA ILE A 23 35.73 38.02 7.87
C ILE A 23 34.23 38.34 7.67
N PHE A 24 33.67 39.25 8.47
CA PHE A 24 32.29 39.67 8.34
C PHE A 24 32.03 40.39 7.00
N LEU A 25 32.92 41.32 6.62
CA LEU A 25 32.84 42.02 5.34
C LEU A 25 32.99 41.06 4.15
N TYR A 26 33.89 40.08 4.24
CA TYR A 26 34.07 39.06 3.21
C TYR A 26 32.82 38.17 3.07
N SER A 27 32.19 37.76 4.17
CA SER A 27 30.94 37.00 4.14
C SER A 27 29.79 37.77 3.48
N MET A 28 29.69 39.08 3.73
CA MET A 28 28.68 39.95 3.12
C MET A 28 28.92 40.13 1.61
N LEU A 29 30.18 40.30 1.20
CA LEU A 29 30.58 40.33 -0.21
C LEU A 29 30.30 39.00 -0.91
N LEU A 30 30.51 37.86 -0.25
CA LEU A 30 30.18 36.55 -0.81
C LEU A 30 28.68 36.41 -1.08
N THR A 31 27.82 36.84 -0.14
CA THR A 31 26.37 36.81 -0.33
C THR A 31 25.88 37.72 -1.46
N LEU A 32 26.56 38.84 -1.71
CA LEU A 32 26.29 39.72 -2.85
C LEU A 32 26.76 39.11 -4.19
N TYR A 33 27.87 38.37 -4.19
CA TYR A 33 28.37 37.67 -5.38
C TYR A 33 27.57 36.43 -5.74
N THR A 34 26.98 35.74 -4.75
CA THR A 34 26.15 34.55 -4.96
C THR A 34 24.66 34.86 -5.11
N ALA A 35 24.26 36.13 -5.04
CA ALA A 35 22.88 36.53 -5.34
C ALA A 35 22.59 36.17 -6.82
N PRO A 36 21.66 35.24 -7.09
CA PRO A 36 21.33 34.86 -8.46
C PRO A 36 20.76 36.08 -9.16
N ARG A 37 21.43 36.53 -10.22
CA ARG A 37 20.91 37.54 -11.13
C ARG A 37 19.61 36.96 -11.72
N SER A 38 18.46 37.45 -11.27
CA SER A 38 17.16 37.08 -11.85
C SER A 38 17.07 37.66 -13.25
N HIS A 39 17.61 36.93 -14.24
CA HIS A 39 17.31 37.20 -15.63
C HIS A 39 15.84 36.86 -15.86
N SER A 40 15.01 37.90 -15.87
CA SER A 40 13.68 37.88 -16.44
C SER A 40 13.82 37.67 -17.95
N SER A 41 13.91 36.40 -18.37
CA SER A 41 13.58 36.03 -19.75
C SER A 41 12.09 35.78 -19.81
N ASN A 42 11.35 36.78 -20.26
CA ASN A 42 9.92 36.67 -20.57
C ASN A 42 9.75 35.81 -21.84
N SER A 43 9.99 34.51 -21.72
CA SER A 43 9.61 33.51 -22.72
C SER A 43 8.37 32.80 -22.19
N LYS A 44 7.20 33.20 -22.68
CA LYS A 44 5.96 32.44 -22.52
C LYS A 44 6.02 31.19 -23.42
N ASN A 45 6.96 30.30 -23.15
CA ASN A 45 6.77 28.90 -23.49
C ASN A 45 5.94 28.33 -22.36
N GLN A 46 4.63 28.25 -22.56
CA GLN A 46 3.82 27.30 -21.82
C GLN A 46 4.41 25.92 -22.11
N ILE A 47 5.32 25.46 -21.25
CA ILE A 47 5.62 24.05 -21.10
C ILE A 47 4.29 23.47 -20.64
N LEU A 48 3.49 23.01 -21.61
CA LEU A 48 2.36 22.15 -21.33
C LEU A 48 2.95 21.03 -20.48
N ALA A 49 2.58 20.97 -19.20
CA ALA A 49 3.03 19.87 -18.34
C ALA A 49 2.77 18.58 -19.13
N PRO A 50 3.77 17.69 -19.28
CA PRO A 50 3.54 16.44 -20.00
C PRO A 50 2.27 15.81 -19.47
N PRO A 51 1.36 15.35 -20.35
CA PRO A 51 0.07 14.84 -19.94
C PRO A 51 0.28 13.85 -18.79
N LYS A 52 -0.46 14.04 -17.69
CA LYS A 52 -0.34 13.19 -16.50
C LYS A 52 -0.51 11.74 -16.96
N CYS A 53 0.57 10.96 -16.93
CA CYS A 53 0.50 9.58 -17.38
C CYS A 53 -0.48 8.79 -16.52
N ASN A 54 -1.55 8.30 -17.12
CA ASN A 54 -2.48 7.42 -16.45
C ASN A 54 -1.95 5.98 -16.50
N LEU A 55 -1.31 5.54 -15.41
CA LEU A 55 -0.75 4.19 -15.28
C LEU A 55 -1.81 3.08 -15.33
N LEU A 56 -3.09 3.42 -15.19
CA LEU A 56 -4.21 2.47 -15.24
C LEU A 56 -4.72 2.24 -16.66
N LYS A 57 -4.30 3.05 -17.64
CA LYS A 57 -4.69 2.91 -19.05
C LYS A 57 -3.50 2.43 -19.87
N GLY A 58 -3.65 1.25 -20.47
CA GLY A 58 -2.54 0.52 -21.07
C GLY A 58 -3.01 -0.82 -21.61
N HIS A 59 -2.05 -1.67 -21.94
CA HIS A 59 -2.33 -3.01 -22.45
C HIS A 59 -1.25 -3.98 -21.96
N TRP A 60 -1.59 -5.27 -21.96
CA TRP A 60 -0.64 -6.33 -21.70
C TRP A 60 0.17 -6.65 -22.95
N VAL A 61 1.49 -6.63 -22.83
CA VAL A 61 2.43 -7.00 -23.88
C VAL A 61 3.16 -8.27 -23.46
N PHE A 62 3.26 -9.23 -24.38
CA PHE A 62 4.08 -10.41 -24.18
C PHE A 62 5.55 -10.07 -24.44
N ASP A 63 6.41 -10.37 -23.47
CA ASP A 63 7.85 -10.16 -23.57
C ASP A 63 8.60 -11.42 -23.12
N PRO A 64 9.17 -12.22 -24.05
CA PRO A 64 9.84 -13.47 -23.71
C PRO A 64 11.10 -13.27 -22.84
N ASN A 65 11.66 -12.07 -22.87
CA ASN A 65 12.81 -11.69 -22.05
C ASN A 65 12.39 -11.18 -20.66
N HIS A 66 11.10 -10.88 -20.46
CA HIS A 66 10.58 -10.54 -19.14
C HIS A 66 10.65 -11.76 -18.21
N LYS A 67 11.21 -11.55 -17.02
CA LYS A 67 11.38 -12.58 -15.98
C LYS A 67 10.79 -12.07 -14.66
N PRO A 68 10.24 -12.95 -13.82
CA PRO A 68 9.76 -12.54 -12.49
C PRO A 68 10.91 -12.01 -11.63
N MET A 69 10.60 -11.13 -10.67
CA MET A 69 11.61 -10.52 -9.79
C MET A 69 12.11 -11.48 -8.70
N TYR A 70 11.34 -12.52 -8.41
CA TYR A 70 11.65 -13.54 -7.43
C TYR A 70 11.24 -14.90 -7.97
N ASN A 71 11.76 -15.96 -7.36
CA ASN A 71 11.49 -17.34 -7.75
C ASN A 71 10.60 -18.06 -6.71
N SER A 72 10.38 -19.35 -6.92
CA SER A 72 9.55 -20.20 -6.06
C SER A 72 10.10 -20.39 -4.63
N THR A 73 11.33 -19.97 -4.33
CA THR A 73 11.97 -20.19 -3.01
C THR A 73 11.73 -19.06 -2.02
N CYS A 74 10.99 -18.02 -2.40
CA CYS A 74 10.67 -16.91 -1.49
C CYS A 74 9.93 -17.42 -0.23
N PRO A 75 10.42 -17.13 1.00
CA PRO A 75 9.87 -17.70 2.24
C PRO A 75 8.53 -17.08 2.68
N PHE A 76 8.12 -15.97 2.05
CA PHE A 76 6.83 -15.32 2.30
C PHE A 76 5.70 -15.93 1.47
N HIS A 77 6.03 -16.76 0.48
CA HIS A 77 5.04 -17.44 -0.35
C HIS A 77 4.30 -18.51 0.45
N ARG A 78 2.96 -18.48 0.43
CA ARG A 78 2.16 -19.63 0.90
C ARG A 78 2.27 -20.76 -0.13
N ASN A 79 2.45 -22.00 0.35
CA ASN A 79 2.58 -23.18 -0.53
C ASN A 79 1.38 -23.33 -1.48
N SER A 80 0.16 -23.11 -0.99
CA SER A 80 -1.08 -23.21 -1.79
C SER A 80 -1.14 -22.25 -2.97
N TRP A 81 -0.40 -21.15 -2.93
CA TRP A 81 -0.42 -20.11 -3.98
C TRP A 81 0.81 -20.16 -4.89
N ASN A 82 1.80 -21.00 -4.58
CA ASN A 82 3.07 -21.03 -5.29
C ASN A 82 2.95 -21.88 -6.56
N CYS A 83 2.37 -21.31 -7.63
CA CYS A 83 2.10 -22.02 -8.88
C CYS A 83 3.37 -22.64 -9.51
N ILE A 84 4.52 -21.99 -9.41
CA ILE A 84 5.80 -22.54 -9.91
C ILE A 84 6.19 -23.79 -9.12
N LYS A 85 6.14 -23.72 -7.78
CA LYS A 85 6.45 -24.87 -6.91
C LYS A 85 5.44 -26.01 -7.09
N ASN A 86 4.18 -25.66 -7.32
CA ASN A 86 3.08 -26.61 -7.55
C ASN A 86 2.99 -27.07 -9.01
N GLN A 87 4.01 -26.78 -9.83
CA GLN A 87 4.15 -27.30 -11.20
C GLN A 87 2.97 -26.95 -12.13
N ARG A 88 2.37 -25.77 -11.94
CA ARG A 88 1.39 -25.26 -12.90
C ARG A 88 2.04 -25.12 -14.27
N GLU A 89 1.38 -25.61 -15.31
CA GLU A 89 1.81 -25.48 -16.70
C GLU A 89 1.83 -24.01 -17.15
N ASN A 90 2.59 -23.73 -18.21
CA ASN A 90 2.65 -22.40 -18.86
C ASN A 90 3.10 -21.22 -17.98
N MET A 91 3.65 -21.47 -16.78
CA MET A 91 4.12 -20.40 -15.88
C MET A 91 5.20 -19.52 -16.49
N SER A 92 6.05 -20.04 -17.39
CA SER A 92 7.04 -19.24 -18.11
C SER A 92 6.34 -18.17 -18.96
N ARG A 93 5.32 -18.56 -19.72
CA ARG A 93 4.52 -17.67 -20.56
C ARG A 93 3.71 -16.68 -19.73
N ILE A 94 3.05 -17.14 -18.67
CA ILE A 94 2.26 -16.28 -17.76
C ILE A 94 3.14 -15.20 -17.13
N ASN A 95 4.35 -15.56 -16.69
CA ASN A 95 5.31 -14.62 -16.09
C ASN A 95 6.02 -13.71 -17.11
N SER A 96 5.78 -13.88 -18.42
CA SER A 96 6.34 -13.05 -19.49
C SER A 96 5.44 -11.88 -19.89
N TRP A 97 4.22 -11.81 -19.37
CA TRP A 97 3.32 -10.69 -19.62
C TRP A 97 3.70 -9.47 -18.76
N LYS A 98 3.77 -8.29 -19.39
CA LYS A 98 4.00 -7.01 -18.72
C LYS A 98 2.94 -5.99 -19.10
N TRP A 99 2.55 -5.15 -18.15
CA TRP A 99 1.65 -4.03 -18.38
C TRP A 99 2.42 -2.83 -18.94
N VAL A 100 1.93 -2.26 -20.05
CA VAL A 100 2.53 -1.08 -20.70
C VAL A 100 1.47 0.03 -20.75
N PRO A 101 1.66 1.15 -20.03
CA PRO A 101 0.78 2.30 -20.13
C PRO A 101 0.83 2.93 -21.53
N GLU A 102 -0.28 3.53 -21.98
CA GLU A 102 -0.36 4.11 -23.34
C GLU A 102 0.53 5.35 -23.52
N GLN A 103 0.73 6.12 -22.46
CA GLN A 103 1.27 7.48 -22.53
C GLN A 103 2.64 7.65 -21.87
N CYS A 104 3.18 6.59 -21.27
CA CYS A 104 4.50 6.63 -20.64
C CYS A 104 5.09 5.24 -20.38
N ASP A 105 6.38 5.24 -20.06
CA ASP A 105 7.10 4.05 -19.65
C ASP A 105 6.86 3.72 -18.16
N LEU A 106 6.50 2.47 -17.89
CA LEU A 106 6.48 1.91 -16.55
C LEU A 106 7.78 1.12 -16.32
N ASN A 107 8.74 1.76 -15.67
CA ASN A 107 10.00 1.12 -15.32
C ASN A 107 9.77 -0.02 -14.32
N ARG A 108 10.57 -1.08 -14.46
CA ARG A 108 10.58 -2.18 -13.50
C ARG A 108 10.98 -1.65 -12.12
N VAL A 109 10.32 -2.16 -11.08
CA VAL A 109 10.64 -1.82 -9.69
C VAL A 109 12.11 -2.13 -9.42
N ASP A 110 12.82 -1.18 -8.82
CA ASP A 110 14.13 -1.39 -8.20
C ASP A 110 13.91 -1.57 -6.69
N PRO A 111 14.02 -2.80 -6.15
CA PRO A 111 13.77 -3.06 -4.74
C PRO A 111 14.77 -2.38 -3.81
N VAL A 112 16.01 -2.18 -4.25
CA VAL A 112 17.06 -1.53 -3.45
C VAL A 112 16.75 -0.04 -3.32
N ARG A 113 16.42 0.60 -4.45
CA ARG A 113 16.02 2.01 -4.46
C ARG A 113 14.73 2.21 -3.67
N PHE A 114 13.73 1.34 -3.84
CA PHE A 114 12.48 1.43 -3.09
C PHE A 114 12.71 1.33 -1.57
N LEU A 115 13.43 0.29 -1.11
CA LEU A 115 13.74 0.15 0.32
C LEU A 115 14.64 1.28 0.84
N GLY A 116 15.52 1.83 -0.01
CA GLY A 116 16.32 3.02 0.30
C GLY A 116 15.46 4.24 0.59
N LEU A 117 14.45 4.50 -0.26
CA LEU A 117 13.46 5.57 -0.05
C LEU A 117 12.58 5.34 1.18
N MET A 118 12.27 4.07 1.47
CA MET A 118 11.44 3.68 2.61
C MET A 118 12.23 3.48 3.90
N ARG A 119 13.53 3.77 3.95
CA ARG A 119 14.37 3.55 5.13
C ARG A 119 13.75 4.17 6.40
N ASN A 120 13.73 3.39 7.48
CA ASN A 120 13.12 3.74 8.77
C ASN A 120 11.61 4.01 8.73
N ARG A 121 10.89 3.54 7.71
CA ARG A 121 9.44 3.67 7.57
C ARG A 121 8.74 2.33 7.63
N ASN A 122 7.44 2.36 7.90
CA ASN A 122 6.60 1.16 7.91
C ASN A 122 5.45 1.27 6.90
N ILE A 123 5.12 0.14 6.28
CA ILE A 123 4.05 0.01 5.28
C ILE A 123 2.99 -0.98 5.79
N GLY A 124 1.74 -0.58 5.77
CA GLY A 124 0.61 -1.42 6.16
C GLY A 124 -0.30 -1.74 4.97
N PHE A 125 -0.73 -3.00 4.88
CA PHE A 125 -1.82 -3.43 4.02
C PHE A 125 -3.04 -3.71 4.90
N VAL A 126 -4.20 -3.22 4.53
CA VAL A 126 -5.46 -3.42 5.26
C VAL A 126 -6.50 -3.91 4.27
N GLY A 127 -7.23 -4.97 4.61
CA GLY A 127 -8.33 -5.42 3.76
C GLY A 127 -8.51 -6.93 3.69
N ASP A 128 -8.85 -7.39 2.49
CA ASP A 128 -9.20 -8.78 2.23
C ASP A 128 -8.03 -9.64 1.73
N SER A 129 -8.34 -10.91 1.40
CA SER A 129 -7.36 -11.90 0.94
C SER A 129 -6.57 -11.49 -0.30
N LEU A 130 -7.09 -10.58 -1.14
CA LEU A 130 -6.36 -10.12 -2.30
C LEU A 130 -5.24 -9.13 -1.92
N ASN A 131 -5.40 -8.35 -0.85
CA ASN A 131 -4.28 -7.57 -0.31
C ASN A 131 -3.24 -8.46 0.36
N GLU A 132 -3.64 -9.60 0.94
CA GLU A 132 -2.67 -10.60 1.38
C GLU A 132 -1.86 -11.18 0.20
N ASN A 133 -2.51 -11.42 -0.94
CA ASN A 133 -1.83 -11.86 -2.16
C ASN A 133 -0.84 -10.80 -2.65
N PHE A 134 -1.25 -9.52 -2.67
CA PHE A 134 -0.36 -8.43 -3.04
C PHE A 134 0.82 -8.29 -2.06
N LEU A 135 0.56 -8.35 -0.76
CA LEU A 135 1.60 -8.36 0.27
C LEU A 135 2.66 -9.42 -0.01
N VAL A 136 2.26 -10.67 -0.27
CA VAL A 136 3.20 -11.77 -0.51
C VAL A 136 4.12 -11.47 -1.70
N SER A 137 3.56 -11.04 -2.83
CA SER A 137 4.35 -10.62 -4.01
C SER A 137 5.30 -9.48 -3.67
N PHE A 138 4.78 -8.45 -2.99
CA PHE A 138 5.54 -7.28 -2.58
C PHE A 138 6.72 -7.65 -1.66
N LEU A 139 6.49 -8.46 -0.62
CA LEU A 139 7.54 -8.94 0.28
C LEU A 139 8.63 -9.73 -0.47
N CYS A 140 8.24 -10.57 -1.43
CA CYS A 140 9.19 -11.34 -2.23
C CYS A 140 10.02 -10.47 -3.18
N VAL A 141 9.42 -9.42 -3.77
CA VAL A 141 10.14 -8.41 -4.55
C VAL A 141 11.16 -7.68 -3.68
N LEU A 142 10.76 -7.21 -2.50
CA LEU A 142 11.65 -6.48 -1.58
C LEU A 142 12.77 -7.35 -1.02
N ARG A 143 12.51 -8.65 -0.82
CA ARG A 143 13.49 -9.62 -0.34
C ARG A 143 14.73 -9.73 -1.23
N VAL A 144 14.62 -9.40 -2.52
CA VAL A 144 15.75 -9.33 -3.46
C VAL A 144 16.82 -8.34 -2.98
N ALA A 145 16.41 -7.21 -2.40
CA ALA A 145 17.31 -6.18 -1.89
C ALA A 145 17.84 -6.47 -0.47
N ASP A 146 17.17 -7.32 0.29
CA ASP A 146 17.54 -7.68 1.67
C ASP A 146 17.33 -9.18 1.95
N ALA A 147 18.31 -9.97 1.48
CA ALA A 147 19.05 -10.94 2.30
C ALA A 147 18.41 -11.44 3.61
N GLY A 148 18.41 -10.55 4.59
CA GLY A 148 18.13 -10.86 5.99
C GLY A 148 16.68 -10.67 6.38
N ALA A 149 15.75 -10.42 5.44
CA ALA A 149 14.36 -10.14 5.80
C ALA A 149 13.72 -11.30 6.57
N LYS A 150 13.07 -10.97 7.68
CA LYS A 150 12.50 -11.93 8.63
C LYS A 150 10.99 -11.81 8.66
N LYS A 151 10.28 -12.91 8.92
CA LYS A 151 8.85 -12.85 9.24
C LYS A 151 8.65 -11.94 10.45
N TRP A 152 7.62 -11.11 10.39
CA TRP A 152 7.28 -10.17 11.43
C TRP A 152 5.79 -10.26 11.75
N LYS A 153 5.46 -10.18 13.04
CA LYS A 153 4.08 -10.17 13.52
C LYS A 153 4.00 -9.41 14.83
N ARG A 154 2.98 -8.55 14.95
CA ARG A 154 2.58 -7.87 16.19
C ARG A 154 1.09 -8.12 16.46
N LYS A 155 0.61 -7.75 17.65
CA LYS A 155 -0.82 -7.77 17.99
C LYS A 155 -1.63 -6.97 16.94
N GLY A 156 -2.69 -7.55 16.41
CA GLY A 156 -3.51 -6.98 15.33
C GLY A 156 -2.99 -7.22 13.90
N ALA A 157 -1.70 -7.51 13.72
CA ALA A 157 -1.17 -7.86 12.40
C ALA A 157 -1.31 -9.38 12.14
N TRP A 158 -1.83 -9.72 10.97
CA TRP A 158 -2.00 -11.11 10.54
C TRP A 158 -0.66 -11.73 10.10
N SER A 159 0.10 -10.99 9.30
CA SER A 159 1.40 -11.39 8.75
C SER A 159 2.23 -10.16 8.35
N GLY A 160 3.53 -10.36 8.09
CA GLY A 160 4.42 -9.28 7.67
C GLY A 160 5.88 -9.72 7.59
N ALA A 161 6.75 -8.77 7.25
CA ALA A 161 8.19 -8.94 7.26
C ALA A 161 8.91 -7.68 7.75
N TYR A 162 10.07 -7.89 8.34
CA TYR A 162 11.03 -6.85 8.71
C TYR A 162 12.30 -6.97 7.86
N PHE A 163 12.73 -5.86 7.28
CA PHE A 163 13.89 -5.75 6.39
C PHE A 163 15.03 -5.01 7.14
N PRO A 164 15.93 -5.73 7.83
CA PRO A 164 16.90 -5.14 8.75
C PRO A 164 17.91 -4.19 8.09
N LYS A 165 18.31 -4.40 6.82
CA LYS A 165 19.27 -3.53 6.13
C LYS A 165 18.75 -2.10 5.95
N PHE A 166 17.44 -1.96 5.90
CA PHE A 166 16.75 -0.68 5.67
C PHE A 166 15.92 -0.23 6.86
N ASN A 167 15.80 -1.07 7.89
CA ASN A 167 14.91 -0.84 9.02
C ASN A 167 13.47 -0.54 8.57
N VAL A 168 12.93 -1.41 7.72
CA VAL A 168 11.56 -1.28 7.16
C VAL A 168 10.70 -2.42 7.64
N THR A 169 9.50 -2.12 8.12
CA THR A 169 8.47 -3.14 8.40
C THR A 169 7.37 -3.05 7.37
N VAL A 170 6.93 -4.19 6.87
CA VAL A 170 5.76 -4.30 6.00
C VAL A 170 4.81 -5.33 6.59
N ALA A 171 3.54 -4.98 6.80
CA ALA A 171 2.60 -5.84 7.50
C ALA A 171 1.19 -5.77 6.93
N TYR A 172 0.40 -6.80 7.20
CA TYR A 172 -0.97 -6.94 6.75
C TYR A 172 -1.92 -7.12 7.94
N HIS A 173 -3.01 -6.36 7.91
CA HIS A 173 -4.12 -6.37 8.84
C HIS A 173 -5.36 -6.88 8.10
N ARG A 174 -5.85 -8.05 8.49
CA ARG A 174 -6.98 -8.69 7.83
C ARG A 174 -8.27 -8.04 8.32
N ALA A 175 -8.95 -7.33 7.43
CA ALA A 175 -10.20 -6.63 7.69
C ALA A 175 -11.08 -6.70 6.44
N VAL A 176 -11.70 -7.87 6.21
CA VAL A 176 -12.31 -8.21 4.92
C VAL A 176 -13.45 -7.30 4.49
N LEU A 177 -14.20 -6.73 5.46
CA LEU A 177 -15.24 -5.72 5.23
C LEU A 177 -14.78 -4.31 5.62
N LEU A 178 -13.55 -4.13 6.11
CA LEU A 178 -13.03 -2.94 6.81
C LEU A 178 -13.79 -2.58 8.10
N ALA A 179 -15.11 -2.62 8.11
CA ALA A 179 -15.94 -2.42 9.29
C ALA A 179 -15.92 -3.63 10.22
N LYS A 180 -16.26 -3.39 11.49
CA LYS A 180 -16.45 -4.44 12.48
C LYS A 180 -17.65 -5.30 12.08
N TYR A 181 -17.46 -6.61 12.13
CA TYR A 181 -18.53 -7.56 11.87
C TYR A 181 -18.42 -8.79 12.78
N GLU A 182 -19.56 -9.30 13.23
CA GLU A 182 -19.64 -10.40 14.19
C GLU A 182 -20.77 -11.37 13.81
N TRP A 183 -20.48 -12.66 13.87
CA TRP A 183 -21.49 -13.70 13.67
C TRP A 183 -22.46 -13.74 14.85
N ARG A 184 -23.76 -13.75 14.54
CA ARG A 184 -24.86 -13.96 15.48
C ARG A 184 -25.62 -15.20 15.06
N SER A 185 -25.38 -16.30 15.79
CA SER A 185 -26.20 -17.50 15.62
C SER A 185 -27.64 -17.19 16.05
N GLN A 186 -28.61 -17.68 15.30
CA GLN A 186 -29.97 -17.79 15.79
C GLN A 186 -29.98 -18.86 16.89
N GLN A 187 -29.95 -18.46 18.16
CA GLN A 187 -30.27 -19.38 19.25
C GLN A 187 -31.75 -19.75 19.10
N LEU A 188 -32.01 -21.01 18.75
CA LEU A 188 -33.24 -21.82 18.87
C LEU A 188 -34.46 -21.11 19.50
N LEU A 189 -34.98 -20.08 18.85
CA LEU A 189 -36.24 -19.44 19.21
C LEU A 189 -37.09 -19.39 17.95
N LEU A 190 -37.78 -20.51 17.76
CA LEU A 190 -39.12 -20.59 17.16
C LEU A 190 -39.26 -19.89 15.81
N SER A 191 -38.74 -20.51 14.76
CA SER A 191 -39.53 -20.85 13.55
C SER A 191 -38.60 -21.38 12.46
N ASP A 192 -38.80 -22.65 12.15
CA ASP A 192 -38.29 -23.36 10.99
C ASP A 192 -38.96 -22.85 9.70
N LYS A 193 -38.88 -21.53 9.43
CA LYS A 193 -39.65 -20.92 8.34
C LYS A 193 -38.86 -20.44 7.12
N ASP A 194 -37.54 -20.23 7.18
CA ASP A 194 -36.83 -19.70 6.00
C ASP A 194 -35.39 -20.25 5.78
N GLY A 195 -34.99 -21.32 6.48
CA GLY A 195 -33.65 -21.91 6.29
C GLY A 195 -32.45 -21.03 6.71
N VAL A 196 -32.72 -19.87 7.34
CA VAL A 196 -31.69 -18.96 7.88
C VAL A 196 -30.99 -19.61 9.08
N LYS A 197 -29.65 -19.65 9.04
CA LYS A 197 -28.79 -20.26 10.08
C LYS A 197 -28.30 -19.21 11.10
N GLY A 198 -28.32 -17.95 10.72
CA GLY A 198 -27.92 -16.80 11.54
C GLY A 198 -27.53 -15.61 10.66
N THR A 199 -26.98 -14.57 11.27
CA THR A 199 -26.62 -13.34 10.54
C THR A 199 -25.27 -12.80 10.99
N PHE A 200 -24.60 -12.09 10.10
CA PHE A 200 -23.45 -11.27 10.49
C PHE A 200 -23.93 -9.84 10.74
N ARG A 201 -23.81 -9.37 11.98
CA ARG A 201 -23.95 -7.95 12.28
C ARG A 201 -22.74 -7.23 11.71
N VAL A 202 -22.96 -6.15 10.96
CA VAL A 202 -21.93 -5.24 10.45
C VAL A 202 -22.22 -3.85 11.00
N ASP A 203 -21.32 -3.34 11.85
CA ASP A 203 -21.42 -1.97 12.38
C ASP A 203 -20.73 -1.01 11.40
N THR A 204 -21.51 -0.31 10.57
CA THR A 204 -21.02 0.44 9.41
C THR A 204 -20.16 1.63 9.79
N ASP A 205 -20.28 2.14 11.01
CA ASP A 205 -19.59 3.29 11.57
C ASP A 205 -18.41 2.93 12.48
N ILE A 206 -18.16 1.63 12.69
CA ILE A 206 -17.10 1.12 13.57
C ILE A 206 -16.04 0.39 12.75
N PRO A 207 -14.77 0.86 12.71
CA PRO A 207 -13.69 0.13 12.04
C PRO A 207 -13.40 -1.19 12.75
N ALA A 208 -12.98 -2.21 11.99
CA ALA A 208 -12.55 -3.48 12.57
C ALA A 208 -11.33 -3.30 13.49
N ASP A 209 -11.33 -4.00 14.62
CA ASP A 209 -10.33 -3.89 15.68
C ASP A 209 -8.90 -4.13 15.18
N ASP A 210 -8.74 -4.99 14.16
CA ASP A 210 -7.45 -5.33 13.57
C ASP A 210 -6.69 -4.12 13.01
N TRP A 211 -7.37 -3.05 12.59
CA TRP A 211 -6.73 -1.88 11.97
C TRP A 211 -7.14 -0.53 12.56
N ALA A 212 -8.16 -0.45 13.42
CA ALA A 212 -8.64 0.81 13.98
C ALA A 212 -7.56 1.67 14.64
N ASN A 213 -6.58 1.04 15.30
CA ASN A 213 -5.57 1.73 16.13
C ASN A 213 -4.14 1.61 15.60
N ILE A 214 -3.95 1.54 14.28
CA ILE A 214 -2.63 1.32 13.68
C ILE A 214 -1.96 2.60 13.14
N ALA A 215 -2.64 3.74 13.22
CA ALA A 215 -2.26 4.99 12.57
C ALA A 215 -0.85 5.47 12.94
N ASP A 216 -0.44 5.30 14.20
CA ASP A 216 0.84 5.82 14.70
C ASP A 216 2.06 5.01 14.25
N PHE A 217 1.86 3.80 13.73
CA PHE A 217 2.96 2.92 13.36
C PHE A 217 3.36 3.00 11.89
N TYR A 218 2.44 3.38 11.00
CA TYR A 218 2.65 3.30 9.56
C TYR A 218 2.86 4.66 8.91
N ASP A 219 3.72 4.70 7.89
CA ASP A 219 3.93 5.86 7.03
C ASP A 219 3.11 5.78 5.74
N VAL A 220 2.85 4.54 5.30
CA VAL A 220 2.11 4.22 4.08
C VAL A 220 1.07 3.16 4.39
N LEU A 221 -0.17 3.36 3.93
CA LEU A 221 -1.23 2.38 4.03
C LEU A 221 -1.84 2.07 2.65
N VAL A 222 -2.07 0.78 2.40
CA VAL A 222 -2.73 0.27 1.20
C VAL A 222 -4.00 -0.46 1.62
N PHE A 223 -5.15 0.12 1.32
CA PHE A 223 -6.47 -0.42 1.64
C PHE A 223 -7.05 -1.18 0.45
N ASN A 224 -7.81 -2.24 0.71
CA ASN A 224 -8.74 -2.81 -0.25
C ASN A 224 -9.95 -3.43 0.46
N THR A 225 -11.03 -3.60 -0.27
CA THR A 225 -12.21 -4.36 0.13
C THR A 225 -13.05 -4.58 -1.12
N GLY A 226 -13.79 -5.67 -1.19
CA GLY A 226 -14.63 -5.98 -2.35
C GLY A 226 -14.73 -7.48 -2.63
N HIS A 227 -13.65 -8.24 -2.45
CA HIS A 227 -13.64 -9.67 -2.79
C HIS A 227 -14.56 -10.52 -1.91
N TRP A 228 -14.82 -10.06 -0.68
CA TRP A 228 -15.75 -10.73 0.24
C TRP A 228 -17.21 -10.27 0.10
N TRP A 229 -17.48 -9.21 -0.66
CA TRP A 229 -18.83 -8.68 -0.89
C TRP A 229 -19.53 -9.46 -2.00
N HIS A 230 -19.77 -10.74 -1.73
CA HIS A 230 -20.45 -11.65 -2.66
C HIS A 230 -21.26 -12.70 -1.88
N TYR A 231 -22.37 -13.16 -2.47
CA TYR A 231 -23.25 -14.16 -1.85
C TYR A 231 -22.57 -15.52 -1.64
N ASP A 232 -21.50 -15.84 -2.37
CA ASP A 232 -20.66 -17.02 -2.09
C ASP A 232 -19.98 -16.97 -0.71
N LYS A 233 -19.78 -15.75 -0.16
CA LYS A 233 -19.13 -15.53 1.15
C LYS A 233 -20.14 -15.26 2.25
N PHE A 234 -21.23 -14.58 1.90
CA PHE A 234 -22.36 -14.30 2.79
C PHE A 234 -23.66 -14.70 2.10
N PRO A 235 -24.00 -16.00 2.10
CA PRO A 235 -25.20 -16.50 1.45
C PRO A 235 -26.45 -16.04 2.22
N LYS A 236 -27.64 -16.21 1.62
CA LYS A 236 -28.90 -15.70 2.20
C LYS A 236 -29.19 -16.29 3.59
N GLU A 237 -28.77 -17.53 3.83
CA GLU A 237 -28.94 -18.22 5.11
C GLU A 237 -27.99 -17.68 6.20
N MET A 238 -26.97 -16.89 5.81
CA MET A 238 -25.94 -16.29 6.66
C MET A 238 -25.69 -14.84 6.24
N SER A 239 -26.77 -14.06 6.10
CA SER A 239 -26.74 -12.73 5.49
C SER A 239 -26.09 -11.67 6.37
N LEU A 240 -25.70 -10.56 5.74
CA LEU A 240 -25.23 -9.36 6.43
C LEU A 240 -26.43 -8.54 6.92
N VAL A 241 -26.37 -8.06 8.15
CA VAL A 241 -27.33 -7.10 8.71
C VAL A 241 -26.57 -5.89 9.22
N PHE A 242 -26.94 -4.72 8.72
CA PHE A 242 -26.19 -3.48 8.92
C PHE A 242 -26.74 -2.65 10.08
N PHE A 243 -25.82 -2.11 10.88
CA PHE A 243 -26.09 -1.29 12.06
C PHE A 243 -25.31 0.01 11.97
N GLU A 244 -25.88 1.09 12.49
CA GLU A 244 -25.23 2.39 12.66
C GLU A 244 -25.63 2.98 14.01
N GLY A 245 -24.66 3.54 14.77
CA GLY A 245 -24.92 4.03 16.12
C GLY A 245 -25.50 2.96 17.06
N GLY A 246 -25.16 1.68 16.79
CA GLY A 246 -25.64 0.52 17.54
C GLY A 246 -27.08 0.07 17.24
N LYS A 247 -27.78 0.72 16.31
CA LYS A 247 -29.16 0.38 15.91
C LYS A 247 -29.19 -0.23 14.49
N PRO A 248 -30.09 -1.18 14.20
CA PRO A 248 -30.26 -1.68 12.84
C PRO A 248 -30.66 -0.54 11.89
N ILE A 249 -30.10 -0.54 10.69
CA ILE A 249 -30.47 0.42 9.64
C ILE A 249 -31.84 0.01 9.06
N HIS A 250 -32.74 0.98 8.94
CA HIS A 250 -34.08 0.79 8.38
C HIS A 250 -34.37 1.80 7.26
N PRO A 251 -34.83 1.34 6.07
CA PRO A 251 -35.05 -0.06 5.68
C PRO A 251 -33.75 -0.89 5.65
N PRO A 252 -33.82 -2.23 5.77
CA PRO A 252 -32.63 -3.08 5.68
C PRO A 252 -31.89 -2.86 4.37
N LEU A 253 -30.55 -2.81 4.43
CA LEU A 253 -29.71 -2.65 3.26
C LEU A 253 -29.38 -4.00 2.64
N GLU A 254 -29.42 -4.06 1.31
CA GLU A 254 -28.84 -5.16 0.55
C GLU A 254 -27.30 -5.08 0.56
N MET A 255 -26.62 -6.17 0.16
CA MET A 255 -25.16 -6.28 0.28
C MET A 255 -24.39 -5.14 -0.41
N LEU A 256 -24.83 -4.70 -1.59
CA LEU A 256 -24.15 -3.64 -2.35
C LEU A 256 -24.38 -2.25 -1.75
N ASP A 257 -25.58 -1.98 -1.23
CA ASP A 257 -25.87 -0.73 -0.55
C ASP A 257 -25.11 -0.65 0.79
N GLY A 258 -25.09 -1.76 1.52
CA GLY A 258 -24.26 -1.89 2.73
C GLY A 258 -22.77 -1.75 2.44
N PHE A 259 -22.27 -2.28 1.32
CA PHE A 259 -20.89 -2.07 0.87
C PHE A 259 -20.57 -0.60 0.69
N LYS A 260 -21.46 0.14 0.00
CA LYS A 260 -21.32 1.58 -0.23
C LYS A 260 -21.27 2.36 1.08
N VAL A 261 -22.22 2.12 1.99
CA VAL A 261 -22.28 2.80 3.30
C VAL A 261 -21.03 2.52 4.12
N VAL A 262 -20.59 1.25 4.19
CA VAL A 262 -19.34 0.89 4.87
C VAL A 262 -18.15 1.60 4.27
N LEU A 263 -18.02 1.62 2.93
CA LEU A 263 -16.88 2.26 2.28
C LEU A 263 -16.84 3.77 2.57
N GLU A 264 -17.99 4.46 2.46
CA GLU A 264 -18.11 5.88 2.77
C GLU A 264 -17.73 6.19 4.23
N ASN A 265 -18.27 5.43 5.18
CA ASN A 265 -17.96 5.61 6.60
C ASN A 265 -16.49 5.30 6.94
N MET A 266 -15.91 4.26 6.35
CA MET A 266 -14.50 3.90 6.58
C MET A 266 -13.55 4.92 5.96
N VAL A 267 -13.85 5.45 4.77
CA VAL A 267 -13.09 6.55 4.16
C VAL A 267 -13.15 7.79 5.05
N ALA A 268 -14.34 8.19 5.50
CA ALA A 268 -14.51 9.33 6.41
C ALA A 268 -13.74 9.13 7.73
N HIS A 269 -13.77 7.91 8.30
CA HIS A 269 -12.98 7.55 9.47
C HIS A 269 -11.47 7.70 9.21
N ILE A 270 -10.97 7.20 8.08
CA ILE A 270 -9.54 7.30 7.70
C ILE A 270 -9.11 8.76 7.51
N GLU A 271 -9.95 9.61 6.94
CA GLU A 271 -9.66 11.04 6.76
C GLU A 271 -9.62 11.78 8.10
N LYS A 272 -10.50 11.40 9.04
CA LYS A 272 -10.60 11.99 10.37
C LYS A 272 -9.46 11.56 11.30
N VAL A 273 -9.13 10.27 11.33
CA VAL A 273 -8.24 9.67 12.34
C VAL A 273 -6.79 9.56 11.87
N PHE A 274 -6.55 9.26 10.59
CA PHE A 274 -5.20 8.98 10.12
C PHE A 274 -4.48 10.26 9.65
N PRO A 275 -3.20 10.46 10.00
CA PRO A 275 -2.46 11.68 9.69
C PRO A 275 -2.53 12.09 8.22
N LYS A 276 -2.71 13.39 7.94
CA LYS A 276 -2.74 13.92 6.55
C LYS A 276 -1.44 13.69 5.79
N ARG A 277 -0.31 13.61 6.49
CA ARG A 277 1.02 13.34 5.92
C ARG A 277 1.24 11.89 5.51
N MET A 278 0.39 10.97 5.97
CA MET A 278 0.50 9.55 5.65
C MET A 278 0.07 9.32 4.21
N LEU A 279 0.84 8.52 3.47
CA LEU A 279 0.49 8.16 2.11
C LEU A 279 -0.55 7.02 2.13
N LYS A 280 -1.70 7.24 1.50
CA LYS A 280 -2.84 6.32 1.54
C LYS A 280 -3.17 5.89 0.11
N PHE A 281 -3.22 4.58 -0.12
CA PHE A 281 -3.59 3.98 -1.39
C PHE A 281 -4.85 3.15 -1.25
N TRP A 282 -5.68 3.15 -2.29
CA TRP A 282 -6.80 2.24 -2.45
C TRP A 282 -6.52 1.33 -3.63
N ARG A 283 -6.45 0.03 -3.37
CA ARG A 283 -6.38 -0.98 -4.41
C ARG A 283 -7.81 -1.33 -4.83
N LEU A 284 -8.08 -1.14 -6.12
CA LEU A 284 -9.36 -1.49 -6.73
C LEU A 284 -9.58 -3.00 -6.73
N GLN A 285 -10.83 -3.38 -6.97
CA GLN A 285 -11.26 -4.77 -7.00
C GLN A 285 -10.51 -5.56 -8.08
N SER A 286 -10.07 -6.77 -7.74
CA SER A 286 -9.55 -7.71 -8.74
C SER A 286 -10.71 -8.51 -9.34
N PRO A 287 -10.81 -8.63 -10.67
CA PRO A 287 -11.80 -9.49 -11.31
C PRO A 287 -11.54 -10.97 -10.97
N ARG A 288 -12.62 -11.76 -11.04
CA ARG A 288 -12.61 -13.23 -10.98
C ARG A 288 -12.67 -13.76 -12.41
N HIS A 289 -11.81 -14.73 -12.74
CA HIS A 289 -11.76 -15.32 -14.07
C HIS A 289 -11.92 -16.83 -13.95
N PHE A 290 -13.14 -17.31 -14.18
CA PHE A 290 -13.44 -18.74 -14.27
C PHE A 290 -14.14 -19.02 -15.59
N HIS A 291 -13.84 -20.19 -16.15
CA HIS A 291 -14.45 -20.72 -17.36
C HIS A 291 -15.12 -22.07 -17.04
N GLY A 292 -16.31 -22.32 -17.62
CA GLY A 292 -17.08 -23.54 -17.42
C GLY A 292 -17.84 -23.64 -16.08
N GLY A 293 -17.79 -22.58 -15.26
CA GLY A 293 -18.43 -22.52 -13.94
C GLY A 293 -17.72 -21.51 -13.06
N ASP A 294 -18.20 -21.34 -11.83
CA ASP A 294 -17.55 -20.52 -10.81
C ASP A 294 -16.52 -21.32 -10.00
N TRP A 295 -15.76 -20.65 -9.11
CA TRP A 295 -14.71 -21.30 -8.29
C TRP A 295 -15.18 -22.51 -7.48
N ASN A 296 -16.45 -22.54 -7.09
CA ASN A 296 -17.11 -23.60 -6.32
C ASN A 296 -18.06 -24.45 -7.17
N GLN A 297 -18.09 -24.23 -8.48
CA GLN A 297 -18.99 -24.89 -9.44
C GLN A 297 -18.19 -25.48 -10.61
N ASN A 298 -17.07 -26.14 -10.30
CA ASN A 298 -16.20 -26.79 -11.28
C ASN A 298 -15.62 -25.84 -12.36
N GLY A 299 -15.61 -24.53 -12.09
CA GLY A 299 -14.94 -23.54 -12.93
C GLY A 299 -13.43 -23.69 -12.89
N SER A 300 -12.77 -23.34 -13.99
CA SER A 300 -11.31 -23.40 -14.11
C SER A 300 -10.72 -22.10 -14.66
N CYS A 301 -9.43 -21.87 -14.40
CA CYS A 301 -8.68 -20.70 -14.90
C CYS A 301 -7.37 -21.17 -15.53
N LEU A 302 -7.48 -21.87 -16.66
CA LEU A 302 -6.34 -22.51 -17.33
C LEU A 302 -5.72 -21.66 -18.44
N PHE A 303 -6.33 -20.53 -18.79
CA PHE A 303 -5.80 -19.64 -19.82
C PHE A 303 -4.46 -19.03 -19.42
N ASP A 304 -3.60 -18.82 -20.41
CA ASP A 304 -2.24 -18.29 -20.29
C ASP A 304 -2.05 -16.94 -21.02
N LYS A 305 -3.16 -16.36 -21.47
CA LYS A 305 -3.27 -15.04 -22.07
C LYS A 305 -4.16 -14.14 -21.21
N PRO A 306 -3.84 -12.84 -21.11
CA PRO A 306 -4.76 -11.83 -20.56
C PRO A 306 -6.10 -11.84 -21.29
N LEU A 307 -7.15 -11.41 -20.60
CA LEU A 307 -8.45 -11.20 -21.23
C LEU A 307 -8.31 -10.06 -22.26
N GLU A 308 -8.74 -10.33 -23.49
CA GLU A 308 -8.87 -9.30 -24.52
C GLU A 308 -10.15 -8.50 -24.23
N GLU A 309 -10.05 -7.17 -24.18
CA GLU A 309 -11.26 -6.33 -24.13
C GLU A 309 -12.02 -6.54 -25.45
N LEU A 310 -13.32 -6.86 -25.35
CA LEU A 310 -14.21 -6.85 -26.51
C LEU A 310 -14.19 -5.43 -27.09
N GLN A 311 -13.64 -5.28 -28.29
CA GLN A 311 -13.64 -4.03 -29.05
C GLN A 311 -15.06 -3.62 -29.45
#